data_AF-A0A1V5AH78-F1
#
_entry.id   AF-A0A1V5AH78-F1
#
_cell.length_a   1.000
_cell.length_b   1.000
_cell.length_c   1.000
_cell.angle_alpha   90.00
_cell.angle_beta   90.00
_cell.angle_gamma   90.00
#
_symmetry.space_group_name_H-M   'P 1'
#
loop_
_entity.id
_entity.type
_entity.pdbx_description
1 polymer ?
#
loop_
_entity_poly.entity_id
_entity_poly.type
_entity_poly.pdbx_seq_one_letter_code
_entity_poly.pdbx_strand_id
1 'polypeptide(L)'
;MEPELITIIELFATAILALFAYIQNRQKNTIQAENAQVVAFFDPADDSVSTAPASIPGRSYKMGTATKRWLTFDHSPEERESLLRQVAEAESERKATYTITVPSAWYEIEYGLVKASGKTEA
;
A
#
# COMPACT_ATOMS: atom_id res chain seq x y z
N MET A 1 -58.73 36.63 22.69
CA MET A 1 -57.52 37.31 22.18
C MET A 1 -57.86 37.88 20.81
N GLU A 2 -57.43 39.10 20.53
CA GLU A 2 -57.70 39.75 19.24
C GLU A 2 -57.00 38.98 18.09
N PRO A 3 -57.66 38.77 16.94
CA PRO A 3 -57.13 37.95 15.84
C PRO A 3 -55.80 38.47 15.27
N GLU A 4 -55.55 39.78 15.40
CA GLU A 4 -54.30 40.41 14.98
C GLU A 4 -53.11 39.95 15.84
N LEU A 5 -53.31 39.76 17.16
CA LEU A 5 -52.26 39.33 18.07
C LEU A 5 -51.81 37.88 17.79
N ILE A 6 -52.75 37.01 17.42
CA ILE A 6 -52.46 35.61 17.07
C ILE A 6 -51.62 35.54 15.79
N THR A 7 -51.98 36.32 14.77
CA THR A 7 -51.24 36.41 13.50
C THR A 7 -49.79 36.87 13.72
N ILE A 8 -49.58 37.87 14.60
CA ILE A 8 -48.24 38.36 14.93
C ILE A 8 -47.42 37.24 15.60
N ILE A 9 -48.00 36.51 16.54
CA ILE A 9 -47.31 35.41 17.24
C ILE A 9 -46.93 34.27 16.28
N GLU A 10 -47.80 33.91 15.34
CA GLU A 10 -47.51 32.89 14.32
C GLU A 10 -46.38 33.32 13.37
N LEU A 11 -46.36 34.60 12.98
CA LEU A 11 -45.27 35.16 12.17
C LEU A 11 -43.93 35.08 12.90
N PHE A 12 -43.91 35.35 14.21
CA PHE A 12 -42.70 35.20 15.02
C PHE A 12 -42.28 33.72 15.14
N ALA A 13 -43.22 32.81 15.38
CA ALA A 13 -42.93 31.39 15.49
C ALA A 13 -42.35 30.82 14.17
N THR A 14 -42.92 31.20 13.03
CA THR A 14 -42.43 30.80 11.71
C THR A 14 -41.06 31.38 11.39
N ALA A 15 -40.80 32.66 11.74
CA ALA A 15 -39.48 33.27 11.59
C ALA A 15 -38.40 32.54 12.42
N ILE A 16 -38.74 32.14 13.65
CA ILE A 16 -37.83 31.38 14.54
C ILE A 16 -37.52 30.00 13.94
N LEU A 17 -38.53 29.27 13.46
CA LEU A 17 -38.33 27.96 12.82
C LEU A 17 -37.46 28.05 11.56
N ALA A 18 -37.68 29.06 10.72
CA ALA A 18 -36.86 29.31 9.54
C ALA A 18 -35.40 29.61 9.91
N LEU A 19 -35.17 30.36 10.98
CA LEU A 19 -33.83 30.63 11.49
C LEU A 19 -33.13 29.36 11.99
N PHE A 20 -33.82 28.51 12.75
CA PHE A 20 -33.28 27.22 13.19
C PHE A 20 -32.95 26.30 12.00
N ALA A 21 -33.83 26.23 11.00
CA ALA A 21 -33.59 25.44 9.78
C ALA A 21 -32.36 25.95 9.00
N TYR A 22 -32.18 27.26 8.90
CA TYR A 22 -31.01 27.87 8.26
C TYR A 22 -29.70 27.49 8.96
N ILE A 23 -29.68 27.56 10.30
CA ILE A 23 -28.49 27.20 11.10
C ILE A 23 -28.18 25.70 10.96
N GLN A 24 -29.19 24.83 11.07
CA GLN A 24 -29.01 23.38 10.90
C GLN A 24 -28.49 23.02 9.50
N ASN A 25 -29.00 23.66 8.44
CA ASN A 25 -28.55 23.40 7.08
C ASN A 25 -27.06 23.77 6.90
N ARG A 26 -26.61 24.87 7.50
CA ARG A 26 -25.21 25.25 7.50
C ARG A 26 -24.31 24.23 8.21
N GLN A 27 -24.73 23.75 9.38
CA GLN A 27 -24.00 22.72 10.13
C GLN A 27 -23.93 21.39 9.37
N LYS A 28 -25.01 20.99 8.70
CA LYS A 28 -25.02 19.77 7.86
C LYS A 28 -24.04 19.86 6.71
N ASN A 29 -23.94 21.02 6.05
CA ASN A 29 -23.02 21.22 4.93
C ASN A 29 -21.54 21.17 5.39
N THR A 30 -21.22 21.71 6.57
CA THR A 30 -19.86 21.62 7.14
C THR A 30 -19.51 20.20 7.56
N ILE A 31 -20.44 19.47 8.18
CA ILE A 31 -20.22 18.07 8.60
C ILE A 31 -20.09 17.13 7.40
N GLN A 32 -20.86 17.36 6.33
CA GLN A 32 -20.75 16.56 5.10
C GLN A 32 -19.41 16.74 4.40
N ALA A 33 -18.83 17.95 4.42
CA ALA A 33 -17.50 18.21 3.85
C ALA A 33 -16.39 17.50 4.64
N GLU A 34 -16.47 17.49 5.97
CA GLU A 34 -15.51 16.78 6.82
C GLU A 34 -15.61 15.25 6.67
N ASN A 35 -16.84 14.71 6.59
CA ASN A 35 -17.04 13.27 6.38
C ASN A 35 -16.60 12.80 4.98
N ALA A 36 -16.75 13.62 3.94
CA ALA A 36 -16.27 13.29 2.60
C ALA A 36 -14.75 13.07 2.54
N GLN A 37 -14.00 13.76 3.40
CA GLN A 37 -12.54 13.64 3.47
C GLN A 37 -12.09 12.34 4.15
N VAL A 38 -12.86 11.84 5.13
CA VAL A 38 -12.58 10.58 5.85
C VAL A 38 -12.91 9.36 4.99
N VAL A 39 -13.96 9.43 4.16
CA VAL A 39 -14.36 8.33 3.28
C VAL A 39 -13.36 8.11 2.13
N ALA A 40 -12.71 9.16 1.64
CA ALA A 40 -11.75 9.07 0.54
C ALA A 40 -10.52 8.19 0.86
N PHE A 41 -10.13 8.06 2.13
CA PHE A 41 -9.01 7.20 2.53
C PHE A 41 -9.33 5.70 2.43
N PHE A 42 -10.62 5.34 2.40
CA PHE A 42 -11.10 3.96 2.35
C PHE A 42 -11.94 3.68 1.09
N ASP A 43 -11.79 4.49 0.03
CA ASP A 43 -12.49 4.25 -1.23
C ASP A 43 -11.93 2.97 -1.89
N PRO A 44 -12.70 1.88 -1.99
CA PRO A 44 -12.23 0.65 -2.64
C PRO A 44 -12.01 0.81 -4.15
N ALA A 45 -12.41 1.94 -4.75
CA ALA A 45 -12.09 2.29 -6.13
C ALA A 45 -10.78 3.10 -6.27
N ASP A 46 -10.20 3.59 -5.17
CA ASP A 46 -8.91 4.27 -5.17
C ASP A 46 -7.75 3.27 -4.99
N ASP A 47 -7.24 2.78 -6.12
CA ASP A 47 -6.09 1.87 -6.19
C ASP A 47 -4.74 2.56 -5.92
N SER A 48 -4.70 3.85 -5.57
CA SER A 48 -3.44 4.55 -5.28
C SER A 48 -2.71 3.96 -4.07
N VAL A 49 -3.45 3.39 -3.12
CA VAL A 49 -2.90 2.67 -1.95
C VAL A 49 -2.26 1.33 -2.35
N SER A 50 -2.64 0.78 -3.51
CA SER A 50 -2.11 -0.47 -4.08
C SER A 50 -0.92 -0.24 -5.02
N THR A 51 -0.60 1.01 -5.34
CA THR A 51 0.50 1.32 -6.26
C THR A 51 1.85 1.15 -5.54
N ALA A 52 2.57 0.09 -5.90
CA ALA A 52 3.90 -0.17 -5.37
C ALA A 52 4.83 1.04 -5.64
N PRO A 53 5.71 1.41 -4.69
CA PRO A 53 6.59 2.55 -4.84
C PRO A 53 7.51 2.37 -6.05
N ALA A 54 7.63 3.43 -6.88
CA ALA A 54 8.39 3.42 -8.13
C ALA A 54 9.90 3.12 -7.96
N SER A 55 10.43 3.26 -6.74
CA SER A 55 11.83 2.95 -6.44
C SER A 55 11.93 2.10 -5.17
N ILE A 56 12.26 0.83 -5.38
CA ILE A 56 12.59 -0.09 -4.29
C ILE A 56 13.98 0.31 -3.76
N PRO A 57 14.14 0.61 -2.45
CA PRO A 57 15.43 0.95 -1.87
C PRO A 57 16.47 -0.14 -2.14
N GLY A 58 17.74 0.23 -2.35
CA GLY A 58 18.83 -0.71 -2.66
C GLY A 58 18.97 -1.89 -1.69
N ARG A 59 18.61 -1.69 -0.41
CA ARG A 59 18.58 -2.73 0.62
C ARG A 59 17.57 -3.85 0.35
N SER A 60 16.57 -3.58 -0.48
CA SER A 60 15.42 -4.45 -0.71
C SER A 60 15.58 -5.31 -1.96
N TYR A 61 16.64 -5.18 -2.77
CA TYR A 61 16.92 -6.10 -3.87
C TYR A 61 18.36 -6.63 -3.88
N LYS A 62 19.27 -6.01 -3.12
CA LYS A 62 20.63 -6.52 -2.94
C LYS A 62 20.66 -7.63 -1.91
N MET A 63 21.25 -8.76 -2.29
CA MET A 63 21.44 -9.88 -1.39
C MET A 63 22.60 -9.60 -0.43
N GLY A 64 22.37 -9.85 0.86
CA GLY A 64 23.39 -9.68 1.89
C GLY A 64 24.53 -10.71 1.78
N THR A 65 25.72 -10.36 2.29
CA THR A 65 26.91 -11.23 2.25
C THR A 65 26.70 -12.57 2.97
N ALA A 66 25.94 -12.58 4.08
CA ALA A 66 25.59 -13.80 4.81
C ALA A 66 24.73 -14.75 3.95
N THR A 67 23.74 -14.20 3.24
CA THR A 67 22.88 -14.96 2.32
C THR A 67 23.68 -15.49 1.13
N LYS A 68 24.58 -14.68 0.55
CA LYS A 68 25.48 -15.14 -0.53
C LYS A 68 26.36 -16.30 -0.06
N ARG A 69 26.92 -16.23 1.17
CA ARG A 69 27.69 -17.35 1.75
C ARG A 69 26.86 -18.61 1.92
N TRP A 70 25.63 -18.49 2.44
CA TRP A 70 24.72 -19.62 2.58
C TRP A 70 24.34 -20.22 1.23
N LEU A 71 24.04 -19.38 0.24
CA LEU A 71 23.68 -19.80 -1.11
C LEU A 71 24.79 -20.62 -1.78
N THR A 72 26.05 -20.27 -1.53
CA THR A 72 27.23 -20.97 -2.07
C THR A 72 27.70 -22.16 -1.23
N PHE A 73 27.06 -22.39 -0.08
CA PHE A 73 27.43 -23.49 0.81
C PHE A 73 27.08 -24.84 0.14
N ASP A 74 27.95 -25.82 0.28
CA ASP A 74 27.76 -27.19 -0.27
C ASP A 74 27.75 -27.31 -1.81
N HIS A 75 28.12 -26.26 -2.54
CA HIS A 75 28.24 -26.29 -4.02
C HIS A 75 29.68 -26.45 -4.52
N SER A 76 29.85 -26.93 -5.76
CA SER A 76 31.14 -26.93 -6.44
C SER A 76 31.61 -25.51 -6.77
N PRO A 77 32.92 -25.26 -6.96
CA PRO A 77 33.43 -23.91 -7.27
C PRO A 77 32.77 -23.27 -8.50
N GLU A 78 32.51 -24.05 -9.55
CA GLU A 78 31.87 -23.60 -10.79
C GLU A 78 30.41 -23.18 -10.54
N GLU A 79 29.66 -23.97 -9.77
CA GLU A 79 28.29 -23.65 -9.40
C GLU A 79 28.23 -22.42 -8.49
N ARG A 80 29.17 -22.27 -7.55
CA ARG A 80 29.26 -21.08 -6.69
C ARG A 80 29.44 -19.81 -7.53
N GLU A 81 30.34 -19.85 -8.51
CA GLU A 81 30.56 -18.72 -9.41
C GLU A 81 29.31 -18.43 -10.26
N SER A 82 28.67 -19.47 -10.79
CA SER A 82 27.43 -19.34 -11.55
C SER A 82 26.30 -18.70 -10.73
N LEU A 83 26.09 -19.15 -9.48
CA LEU A 83 25.08 -18.60 -8.57
C LEU A 83 25.37 -17.11 -8.28
N LEU A 84 26.61 -16.77 -7.96
CA LEU A 84 26.99 -15.39 -7.67
C LEU A 84 26.85 -14.47 -8.90
N ARG A 85 27.15 -14.99 -10.09
CA ARG A 85 26.98 -14.26 -11.35
C ARG A 85 25.50 -13.97 -11.62
N GLN A 86 24.63 -14.96 -11.48
CA GLN A 86 23.18 -14.79 -11.66
C GLN A 86 22.60 -13.80 -10.65
N VAL A 87 23.05 -13.84 -9.39
CA VAL A 87 22.67 -12.84 -8.37
C VAL A 87 23.14 -11.44 -8.75
N ALA A 88 24.39 -11.29 -9.20
CA ALA A 88 24.92 -9.99 -9.59
C ALA A 88 24.18 -9.38 -10.80
N GLU A 89 23.80 -10.23 -11.77
CA GLU A 89 22.98 -9.83 -12.92
C GLU A 89 21.60 -9.33 -12.47
N ALA A 90 20.90 -10.09 -11.63
CA ALA A 90 19.61 -9.68 -11.07
C ALA A 90 19.68 -8.40 -10.21
N GLU A 91 20.75 -8.24 -9.42
CA GLU A 91 21.01 -7.02 -8.64
C GLU A 91 21.25 -5.80 -9.56
N SER A 92 21.89 -5.99 -10.71
CA SER A 92 22.14 -4.92 -11.69
C SER A 92 20.86 -4.43 -12.35
N GLU A 93 19.93 -5.36 -12.60
CA GLU A 93 18.59 -5.08 -13.16
C GLU A 93 17.59 -4.62 -12.09
N ARG A 94 17.99 -4.57 -10.82
CA ARG A 94 17.13 -4.20 -9.68
C ARG A 94 15.90 -5.09 -9.55
N LYS A 95 16.00 -6.37 -9.92
CA LYS A 95 14.90 -7.34 -9.80
C LYS A 95 14.60 -7.60 -8.33
N ALA A 96 13.35 -7.36 -7.93
CA ALA A 96 12.87 -7.71 -6.60
C ALA A 96 12.66 -9.22 -6.45
N THR A 97 12.18 -9.89 -7.50
CA THR A 97 11.90 -11.33 -7.50
C THR A 97 12.57 -11.98 -8.71
N TYR A 98 13.30 -13.07 -8.49
CA TYR A 98 13.97 -13.82 -9.56
C TYR A 98 14.31 -15.24 -9.11
N THR A 99 14.53 -16.12 -10.08
CA THR A 99 14.95 -17.51 -9.85
C THR A 99 16.35 -17.71 -10.39
N ILE A 100 17.20 -18.38 -9.61
CA ILE A 100 18.54 -18.80 -10.04
C ILE A 100 18.64 -20.32 -9.97
N THR A 101 19.39 -20.90 -10.90
CA THR A 101 19.49 -22.35 -11.04
C THR A 101 20.93 -22.80 -11.31
N VAL A 102 21.25 -23.96 -10.77
CA VAL A 102 22.47 -24.73 -11.03
C VAL A 102 22.09 -26.20 -11.22
N PRO A 103 22.96 -27.04 -11.81
CA PRO A 103 22.66 -28.45 -12.00
C PRO A 103 22.20 -29.17 -10.72
N SER A 104 22.76 -28.81 -9.56
CA SER A 104 22.43 -29.44 -8.28
C SER A 104 21.23 -28.84 -7.53
N ALA A 105 20.75 -27.64 -7.88
CA ALA A 105 19.73 -26.93 -7.09
C ALA A 105 19.10 -25.73 -7.82
N TRP A 106 17.94 -25.29 -7.32
CA TRP A 106 17.30 -24.04 -7.71
C TRP A 106 16.91 -23.23 -6.48
N TYR A 107 16.85 -21.90 -6.65
CA TYR A 107 16.49 -20.95 -5.60
C TYR A 107 15.58 -19.87 -6.15
N GLU A 108 14.48 -19.60 -5.45
CA GLU A 108 13.62 -18.43 -5.68
C GLU A 108 14.01 -17.34 -4.67
N ILE A 109 14.36 -16.17 -5.20
CA ILE A 109 14.82 -15.02 -4.42
C ILE A 109 13.75 -13.93 -4.49
N GLU A 110 13.39 -13.39 -3.33
CA GLU A 110 12.46 -12.28 -3.19
C GLU A 110 13.07 -11.25 -2.22
N TYR A 111 13.15 -10.01 -2.69
CA TYR A 111 13.77 -8.88 -2.00
C TYR A 111 15.20 -9.14 -1.46
N GLY A 112 16.00 -9.92 -2.21
CA GLY A 112 17.36 -10.30 -1.80
C GLY A 112 17.41 -11.40 -0.72
N LEU A 113 16.26 -11.99 -0.36
CA LEU A 113 16.12 -13.11 0.56
C LEU A 113 15.75 -14.38 -0.22
N VAL A 114 16.17 -15.55 0.27
CA VAL A 114 15.76 -16.83 -0.31
C VAL A 114 14.35 -17.16 0.19
N LYS A 115 13.40 -17.22 -0.73
CA LYS A 115 11.99 -17.55 -0.45
C LYS A 115 11.75 -19.05 -0.54
N ALA A 116 12.32 -19.69 -1.54
CA ALA A 116 12.21 -21.12 -1.75
C ALA A 116 13.52 -21.68 -2.32
N SER A 117 13.76 -22.97 -2.07
CA SER A 117 14.91 -23.69 -2.61
C SER A 117 14.57 -25.16 -2.79
N GLY A 118 15.14 -25.79 -3.80
CA GLY A 118 15.07 -27.24 -3.97
C GLY A 118 16.40 -27.79 -4.48
N LYS A 119 16.74 -29.01 -4.06
CA LYS A 119 17.84 -29.75 -4.69
C LYS A 119 17.29 -30.45 -5.93
N THR A 120 18.03 -30.37 -7.02
CA THR A 120 17.76 -31.14 -8.23
C THR A 120 18.41 -32.50 -7.98
N GLU A 121 17.60 -33.52 -7.69
CA GLU A 121 18.11 -34.88 -7.66
C GLU A 121 18.60 -35.24 -9.07
N ALA A 122 19.85 -35.67 -9.16
CA ALA A 122 20.47 -36.20 -10.37
C ALA A 122 20.25 -37.71 -10.45
#